data_AF-A0ABD0NP37-F1
#
_entry.id   AF-A0ABD0NP37-F1
#
_cell.length_a   1.000
_cell.length_b   1.000
_cell.length_c   1.000
_cell.angle_alpha   90.00
_cell.angle_beta   90.00
_cell.angle_gamma   90.00
#
_symmetry.space_group_name_H-M   'P 1'
#
loop_
_entity.id
_entity.type
_entity.pdbx_description
1 polymer ?
#
loop_
_entity_poly.entity_id
_entity_poly.type
_entity_poly.pdbx_seq_one_letter_code
_entity_poly.pdbx_strand_id
1 'polypeptide(L)' 'SKCAEIDREMISALGVSKSVINYVIFCHQEDSNWPLSEGKALKQKFDELFSAT' A
#
# COMPACT_ATOMS: atom_id res chain seq x y z
N SER A 1 8.79 -13.35 11.00
CA SER A 1 7.74 -14.23 10.45
C SER A 1 7.91 -14.29 8.94
N LYS A 2 7.72 -15.45 8.31
CA LYS A 2 7.98 -15.67 6.87
C LYS A 2 7.36 -14.60 5.94
N CYS A 3 6.21 -14.02 6.30
CA CYS A 3 5.58 -12.96 5.51
C CYS A 3 6.41 -11.67 5.41
N ALA A 4 7.17 -11.30 6.45
CA ALA A 4 7.99 -10.08 6.44
C ALA A 4 9.23 -10.19 5.54
N GLU A 5 9.64 -11.42 5.20
CA GLU A 5 10.66 -11.67 4.18
C GLU A 5 10.04 -11.58 2.79
N ILE A 6 8.87 -12.17 2.58
CA ILE A 6 8.15 -12.07 1.29
C ILE A 6 7.86 -10.62 0.92
N ASP A 7 7.36 -9.79 1.85
CA ASP A 7 7.07 -8.38 1.57
C ASP A 7 8.33 -7.61 1.13
N ARG A 8 9.49 -7.90 1.75
CA ARG A 8 10.76 -7.27 1.40
C ARG A 8 11.25 -7.70 0.02
N GLU A 9 11.19 -9.00 -0.26
CA GLU A 9 11.55 -9.53 -1.58
C GLU A 9 10.64 -8.97 -2.67
N MET A 10 9.34 -8.85 -2.41
CA MET A 10 8.36 -8.29 -3.35
C MET A 10 8.60 -6.80 -3.62
N ILE A 11 8.90 -6.00 -2.60
CA ILE A 11 9.29 -4.58 -2.74
C ILE A 11 10.53 -4.46 -3.65
N SER A 12 11.54 -5.29 -3.40
CA SER A 12 12.79 -5.31 -4.18
C SER A 12 12.56 -5.77 -5.62
N ALA A 13 11.80 -6.85 -5.82
CA ALA A 13 11.57 -7.46 -7.13
C ALA A 13 10.65 -6.62 -8.04
N LEU A 14 9.63 -5.97 -7.46
CA LEU A 14 8.69 -5.12 -8.21
C LEU A 14 9.14 -3.67 -8.31
N GLY A 15 10.12 -3.24 -7.50
CA GLY A 15 10.60 -1.86 -7.46
C GLY A 15 9.53 -0.86 -7.01
N VAL A 16 8.62 -1.28 -6.11
CA VAL A 16 7.52 -0.45 -5.60
C VAL A 16 7.63 -0.24 -4.10
N SER A 17 7.05 0.85 -3.59
CA SER A 17 7.04 1.11 -2.15
C SER A 17 6.12 0.15 -1.39
N LYS A 18 6.35 0.03 -0.07
CA LYS A 18 5.49 -0.77 0.81
C LYS A 18 4.01 -0.33 0.74
N SER A 19 3.77 0.98 0.64
CA SER A 19 2.43 1.54 0.52
C SER A 19 1.71 1.08 -0.74
N VAL A 20 2.42 0.96 -1.87
CA VAL A 20 1.86 0.43 -3.12
C VAL A 20 1.50 -1.04 -2.98
N ILE A 21 2.35 -1.84 -2.33
CA ILE A 21 2.02 -3.25 -2.04
C ILE A 21 0.75 -3.35 -1.20
N ASN A 22 0.61 -2.56 -0.14
CA ASN A 22 -0.49 -2.68 0.81
C ASN A 22 -1.82 -2.10 0.32
N TYR A 23 -1.80 -0.95 -0.35
CA TYR A 23 -3.03 -0.24 -0.72
C TYR A 23 -3.48 -0.49 -2.16
N VAL A 24 -2.62 -1.07 -3.00
CA VAL A 24 -2.91 -1.28 -4.43
C VAL A 24 -2.81 -2.76 -4.82
N ILE A 25 -1.68 -3.42 -4.57
CA ILE A 25 -1.45 -4.80 -5.05
C ILE A 25 -2.15 -5.84 -4.16
N PHE A 26 -1.96 -5.75 -2.85
CA PHE A 26 -2.53 -6.63 -1.83
C PHE A 26 -3.52 -5.87 -0.94
N CYS A 27 -4.31 -4.97 -1.54
CA CYS A 27 -5.38 -4.29 -0.84
C CYS A 27 -6.37 -5.31 -0.25
N HIS A 28 -6.71 -5.17 1.02
CA HIS A 28 -7.72 -6.00 1.65
C HIS A 28 -9.07 -5.78 0.96
N GLN A 29 -9.85 -6.84 0.75
CA GLN A 29 -11.11 -6.76 -0.01
C GLN A 29 -12.11 -5.78 0.62
N GLU A 30 -12.20 -5.77 1.95
CA GLU A 30 -13.05 -4.83 2.71
C GLU A 30 -12.63 -3.37 2.52
N ASP A 31 -11.34 -3.15 2.23
CA ASP A 31 -10.75 -1.82 2.02
C ASP A 31 -10.62 -1.43 0.54
N SER A 32 -11.06 -2.27 -0.40
CA SER A 32 -10.90 -2.05 -1.85
C SER A 32 -11.50 -0.72 -2.34
N ASN A 33 -12.53 -0.23 -1.64
CA ASN A 33 -13.20 1.03 -1.93
C ASN A 33 -12.55 2.23 -1.23
N TRP A 34 -11.35 2.09 -0.66
CA TRP A 34 -10.65 3.21 -0.01
C TRP A 34 -10.48 4.47 -0.88
N PRO A 35 -10.39 4.41 -2.23
CA PRO A 35 -10.34 5.62 -3.05
C PRO A 35 -11.62 6.46 -2.95
N LEU A 36 -12.72 5.87 -2.48
CA LEU A 36 -14.02 6.51 -2.27
C LEU A 36 -14.26 6.92 -0.81
N SER A 37 -13.27 6.74 0.07
CA SER A 37 -13.37 7.11 1.48
C SER A 37 -13.39 8.63 1.68
N GLU A 38 -13.79 9.06 2.88
CA GLU A 38 -13.83 10.49 3.22
C GLU A 38 -12.46 11.16 3.09
N GLY A 39 -12.47 12.47 2.82
CA GLY A 39 -11.28 13.22 2.41
C GLY A 39 -10.06 13.08 3.32
N LYS A 40 -10.25 12.93 4.64
CA LYS A 40 -9.14 12.73 5.58
C LYS A 40 -8.45 11.37 5.39
N ALA A 41 -9.22 10.29 5.32
CA ALA A 41 -8.69 8.93 5.16
C ALA A 41 -8.07 8.74 3.78
N LEU A 42 -8.73 9.28 2.75
CA LEU A 42 -8.24 9.30 1.39
C LEU A 42 -6.89 10.02 1.28
N LYS A 43 -6.80 11.23 1.86
CA LYS A 43 -5.58 12.02 1.85
C LYS A 43 -4.43 11.29 2.54
N GLN A 44 -4.69 10.65 3.69
CA GLN A 44 -3.65 9.91 4.40
C GLN A 44 -3.06 8.78 3.53
N LYS A 45 -3.90 7.97 2.88
CA LYS A 45 -3.41 6.90 1.99
C LYS A 45 -2.65 7.45 0.79
N PHE A 46 -3.08 8.57 0.23
CA PHE A 46 -2.34 9.24 -0.84
C PHE A 46 -0.99 9.79 -0.38
N ASP A 47 -0.94 10.43 0.79
CA ASP A 47 0.31 10.91 1.37
C ASP A 47 1.26 9.72 1.58
N GLU A 48 0.80 8.58 2.08
CA GLU A 48 1.62 7.37 2.25
C GLU A 48 2.08 6.74 0.93
N LEU A 49 1.28 6.85 -0.15
CA LEU A 49 1.64 6.36 -1.49
C LEU A 49 2.69 7.25 -2.17
N PHE A 50 2.58 8.58 -2.01
CA PHE A 50 3.43 9.54 -2.71
C PHE A 50 4.61 10.08 -1.88
N SER A 51 4.63 9.88 -0.56
CA SER A 51 5.75 10.31 0.31
C SER A 51 6.96 9.38 0.26
N ALA A 52 6.91 8.32 -0.55
CA ALA A 52 8.06 7.45 -0.77
C ALA A 52 8.93 8.00 -1.91
N THR A 53 9.84 8.93 -1.57
CA THR A 53 11.12 9.06 -2.28
C THR A 53 12.19 8.31 -1.51
#